data_AF-A0A1G6WDS4-F1
#
_entry.id   AF-A0A1G6WDS4-F1
#
_cell.length_a   1.000
_cell.length_b   1.000
_cell.length_c   1.000
_cell.angle_alpha   90.00
_cell.angle_beta   90.00
_cell.angle_gamma   90.00
#
_symmetry.space_group_name_H-M   'P 1'
#
loop_
_entity.id
_entity.type
_entity.pdbx_description
1 polymer ?
#
loop_
_entity_poly.entity_id
_entity_poly.type
_entity_poly.pdbx_seq_one_letter_code
_entity_poly.pdbx_strand_id
1 'polypeptide(L)'
;MVRFILLILICFGFTSCKDKKADLVSSDTSTYELSTEKWPDKLEVDSKARDILKDWPEFTVFETSFDALYNVANRDDLSLTIEDLIEKQNALEASKYPEVFDKPQVKSRQKVFKTYILKVKGDIYYRIDPQESVVEMIKAYNAFRNQFNVVVNNTLDTDLILEE
;
A
#
# COMPACT_ATOMS: atom_id res chain seq x y z
N MET A 1 -53.12 19.29 -20.24
CA MET A 1 -51.85 19.90 -19.74
C MET A 1 -50.88 18.87 -19.17
N VAL A 2 -51.31 17.87 -18.38
CA VAL A 2 -50.41 16.82 -17.82
C VAL A 2 -49.80 15.87 -18.87
N ARG A 3 -50.53 15.59 -19.96
CA ARG A 3 -50.05 14.75 -21.07
C ARG A 3 -48.92 15.38 -21.91
N PHE A 4 -48.78 16.71 -21.90
CA PHE A 4 -47.69 17.40 -22.61
C PHE A 4 -46.41 17.49 -21.77
N ILE A 5 -46.56 17.50 -20.44
CA ILE A 5 -45.44 17.53 -19.48
C ILE A 5 -44.69 16.19 -19.47
N LEU A 6 -45.41 15.06 -19.62
CA LEU A 6 -44.81 13.72 -19.72
C LEU A 6 -43.99 13.48 -21.00
N LEU A 7 -44.27 14.24 -22.06
CA LEU A 7 -43.54 14.14 -23.34
C LEU A 7 -42.24 14.95 -23.35
N ILE A 8 -42.16 16.02 -22.54
CA ILE A 8 -40.95 16.83 -22.38
C ILE A 8 -39.91 16.13 -21.48
N LEU A 9 -40.37 15.31 -20.52
CA LEU A 9 -39.49 14.58 -19.60
C LEU A 9 -38.71 13.43 -20.29
N ILE A 10 -39.23 12.90 -21.41
CA ILE A 10 -38.61 11.80 -22.17
C ILE A 10 -37.52 12.32 -23.14
N CYS A 11 -37.61 13.58 -23.59
CA CYS A 11 -36.65 14.15 -24.55
C CYS A 11 -35.31 14.59 -23.92
N PHE A 12 -35.18 14.64 -22.59
CA PHE A 12 -33.93 15.05 -21.93
C PHE A 12 -32.94 13.90 -21.67
N GLY A 13 -33.27 12.66 -22.04
CA GLY A 13 -32.42 11.48 -21.81
C GLY A 13 -31.30 11.25 -22.84
N PHE A 14 -31.21 12.03 -23.92
CA PHE A 14 -30.33 11.73 -25.06
C PHE A 14 -29.14 12.68 -25.25
N THR A 15 -28.84 13.57 -24.31
CA THR A 15 -27.50 14.18 -24.27
C THR A 15 -26.52 13.24 -23.60
N SER A 16 -26.29 12.09 -24.26
CA SER A 16 -25.09 11.30 -24.05
C SER A 16 -23.91 12.24 -24.25
N CYS A 17 -23.15 12.47 -23.19
CA CYS A 17 -21.85 13.11 -23.28
C CYS A 17 -21.12 12.41 -24.43
N LYS A 18 -20.74 13.16 -25.47
CA LYS A 18 -19.77 12.64 -26.43
C LYS A 18 -18.51 12.45 -25.61
N ASP A 19 -18.25 11.20 -25.22
CA ASP A 19 -16.91 10.79 -24.85
C ASP A 19 -16.03 11.18 -26.03
N LYS A 20 -15.34 12.31 -25.87
CA LYS A 20 -14.04 12.46 -26.49
C LYS A 20 -13.27 11.29 -25.92
N LYS A 21 -13.22 10.20 -26.67
CA LYS A 21 -12.12 9.25 -26.62
C LYS A 21 -10.89 10.12 -26.84
N ALA A 22 -10.33 10.63 -25.75
CA ALA A 22 -8.93 10.95 -25.70
C ALA A 22 -8.28 9.63 -26.11
N ASP A 23 -7.56 9.67 -27.22
CA ASP A 23 -6.74 8.57 -27.69
C ASP A 23 -5.76 8.19 -26.57
N LEU A 24 -6.21 7.32 -25.67
CA LEU A 24 -5.37 6.63 -24.71
C LEU A 24 -5.00 5.31 -25.34
N VAL A 25 -4.13 5.35 -26.34
CA VAL A 25 -2.94 4.49 -26.44
C VAL A 25 -2.01 5.22 -27.41
N SER A 26 -1.27 6.21 -26.89
CA SER A 26 0.09 6.33 -27.39
C SER A 26 0.78 5.03 -26.98
N SER A 27 1.13 4.22 -27.97
CA SER A 27 2.08 3.13 -27.86
C SER A 27 3.49 3.72 -27.63
N ASP A 28 3.63 4.54 -26.61
CA ASP A 28 4.94 4.86 -26.07
C ASP A 28 5.25 3.76 -25.08
N THR A 29 6.20 2.93 -25.47
CA THR A 29 7.00 2.19 -24.50
C THR A 29 7.78 3.25 -23.73
N SER A 30 7.11 3.90 -22.77
CA SER A 30 7.76 4.76 -21.79
C SER A 30 8.63 3.84 -20.95
N THR A 31 9.84 3.63 -21.43
CA THR A 31 10.89 2.97 -20.67
C THR A 31 11.35 4.01 -19.66
N TYR A 32 10.58 4.19 -18.58
CA TYR A 32 11.02 5.01 -17.46
C TYR A 32 12.20 4.31 -16.81
N GLU A 33 13.25 5.06 -16.52
CA GLU A 33 14.39 4.54 -15.77
C GLU A 33 14.01 4.44 -14.28
N LEU A 34 14.11 3.24 -13.73
CA LEU A 34 13.91 3.05 -12.30
C LEU A 34 15.17 3.52 -11.56
N SER A 35 15.08 4.66 -10.89
CA SER A 35 16.09 5.14 -9.93
C SER A 35 15.60 4.94 -8.50
N THR A 36 16.45 4.38 -7.65
CA THR A 36 16.23 4.21 -6.21
C THR A 36 16.76 5.38 -5.38
N GLU A 37 17.49 6.32 -5.99
CA GLU A 37 18.19 7.41 -5.29
C GLU A 37 17.25 8.33 -4.48
N LYS A 38 15.99 8.42 -4.89
CA LYS A 38 14.96 9.27 -4.25
C LYS A 38 14.08 8.51 -3.27
N TRP A 39 14.31 7.21 -3.09
CA TRP A 39 13.49 6.40 -2.22
C TRP A 39 13.80 6.72 -0.76
N PRO A 40 12.77 6.83 0.10
CA PRO A 40 13.01 7.03 1.52
C PRO A 40 13.80 5.86 2.11
N ASP A 41 14.62 6.16 3.10
CA ASP A 41 15.27 5.11 3.89
C ASP A 41 14.25 4.31 4.69
N LYS A 42 14.60 3.05 4.94
CA LYS A 42 13.83 2.13 5.77
C LYS A 42 13.94 2.54 7.25
N LEU A 43 12.82 2.87 7.91
CA LEU A 43 12.77 3.44 9.28
C LEU A 43 13.26 2.50 10.38
N GLU A 44 14.23 2.82 11.21
CA GLU A 44 14.65 1.87 12.25
C GLU A 44 13.56 1.54 13.29
N VAL A 45 13.43 0.25 13.63
CA VAL A 45 12.54 -0.23 14.69
C VAL A 45 13.28 -0.22 16.04
N ASP A 46 12.62 0.22 17.11
CA ASP A 46 13.14 0.26 18.48
C ASP A 46 13.64 -1.12 18.93
N SER A 47 14.70 -1.15 19.72
CA SER A 47 15.24 -2.36 20.34
C SER A 47 14.18 -3.27 20.99
N LYS A 48 13.24 -2.70 21.76
CA LYS A 48 12.17 -3.45 22.44
C LYS A 48 11.22 -4.11 21.43
N ALA A 49 10.87 -3.38 20.38
CA ALA A 49 10.01 -3.92 19.33
C ALA A 49 10.75 -4.98 18.51
N ARG A 50 12.03 -4.75 18.20
CA ARG A 50 12.89 -5.68 17.47
C ARG A 50 13.04 -7.03 18.19
N ASP A 51 13.16 -7.00 19.51
CA ASP A 51 13.22 -8.22 20.33
C ASP A 51 11.96 -9.09 20.24
N ILE A 52 10.80 -8.49 19.95
CA ILE A 52 9.55 -9.25 19.74
C ILE A 52 9.45 -9.69 18.28
N LEU A 53 9.78 -8.80 17.33
CA LEU A 53 9.63 -9.06 15.89
C LEU A 53 10.56 -10.17 15.39
N LYS A 54 11.74 -10.35 16.00
CA LYS A 54 12.68 -11.43 15.62
C LYS A 54 12.11 -12.83 15.83
N ASP A 55 11.18 -12.99 16.77
CA ASP A 55 10.52 -14.26 17.07
C ASP A 55 9.24 -14.47 16.23
N TRP A 56 8.98 -13.57 15.27
CA TRP A 56 7.88 -13.68 14.30
C TRP A 56 8.45 -14.02 12.91
N PRO A 57 8.50 -15.31 12.52
CA PRO A 57 9.19 -15.74 11.31
C PRO A 57 8.60 -15.13 10.04
N GLU A 58 7.28 -15.02 9.95
CA GLU A 58 6.60 -14.44 8.79
C GLU A 58 6.97 -12.97 8.61
N PHE A 59 7.15 -12.23 9.70
CA PHE A 59 7.61 -10.85 9.63
C PHE A 59 9.05 -10.75 9.14
N THR A 60 9.93 -11.66 9.60
CA THR A 60 11.33 -11.70 9.14
C THR A 60 11.45 -12.01 7.65
N VAL A 61 10.67 -12.97 7.15
CA VAL A 61 10.62 -13.30 5.71
C VAL A 61 10.07 -12.13 4.90
N PHE A 62 9.02 -11.49 5.40
CA PHE A 62 8.44 -10.30 4.79
C PHE A 62 9.41 -9.10 4.75
N GLU A 63 10.12 -8.81 5.84
CA GLU A 63 11.17 -7.76 5.87
C GLU A 63 12.27 -8.03 4.85
N THR A 64 12.70 -9.29 4.72
CA THR A 64 13.70 -9.69 3.73
C THR A 64 13.21 -9.43 2.30
N SER A 65 11.94 -9.75 2.02
CA SER A 65 11.30 -9.46 0.72
C SER A 65 11.21 -7.95 0.46
N PHE A 66 10.89 -7.15 1.48
CA PHE A 66 10.90 -5.70 1.36
C PHE A 66 12.31 -5.16 1.08
N ASP A 67 13.34 -5.67 1.74
CA ASP A 67 14.73 -5.23 1.54
C ASP A 67 15.25 -5.49 0.13
N ALA A 68 14.72 -6.53 -0.53
CA ALA A 68 15.03 -6.81 -1.93
C ALA A 68 14.63 -5.65 -2.87
N LEU A 69 13.65 -4.82 -2.51
CA LEU A 69 13.24 -3.66 -3.31
C LEU A 69 14.42 -2.74 -3.63
N TYR A 70 15.31 -2.49 -2.66
CA TYR A 70 16.43 -1.56 -2.84
C TYR A 70 17.52 -2.09 -3.78
N ASN A 71 17.44 -3.36 -4.19
CA ASN A 71 18.38 -3.99 -5.13
C ASN A 71 17.82 -4.10 -6.56
N VAL A 72 16.60 -3.63 -6.78
CA VAL A 72 15.93 -3.69 -8.08
C VAL A 72 16.63 -2.76 -9.07
N ALA A 73 16.99 -3.29 -10.25
CA ALA A 73 17.69 -2.52 -11.29
C ALA A 73 16.79 -2.08 -12.45
N ASN A 74 15.65 -2.76 -12.64
CA ASN A 74 14.76 -2.50 -13.76
C ASN A 74 13.30 -2.84 -13.42
N ARG A 75 12.40 -2.58 -14.36
CA ARG A 75 10.95 -2.80 -14.18
C ARG A 75 10.57 -4.26 -13.98
N ASP A 76 11.25 -5.19 -14.64
CA ASP A 76 10.92 -6.62 -14.52
C ASP A 76 11.35 -7.16 -13.15
N ASP A 77 12.54 -6.74 -12.68
CA ASP A 77 13.01 -6.99 -11.31
C ASP A 77 12.01 -6.39 -10.30
N LEU A 78 11.51 -5.17 -10.54
CA LEU A 78 10.52 -4.54 -9.68
C LEU A 78 9.24 -5.36 -9.64
N SER A 79 8.77 -5.79 -10.81
CA SER A 79 7.55 -6.60 -10.93
C SER A 79 7.67 -7.90 -10.14
N LEU A 80 8.79 -8.62 -10.27
CA LEU A 80 9.02 -9.86 -9.54
C LEU A 80 9.11 -9.62 -8.03
N THR A 81 9.81 -8.56 -7.61
CA THR A 81 9.95 -8.20 -6.20
C THR A 81 8.61 -7.81 -5.59
N ILE A 82 7.76 -7.08 -6.32
CA ILE A 82 6.42 -6.71 -5.85
C ILE A 82 5.50 -7.93 -5.73
N GLU A 83 5.57 -8.91 -6.64
CA GLU A 83 4.79 -10.14 -6.51
C GLU A 83 5.22 -10.97 -5.27
N ASP A 84 6.52 -11.14 -5.05
CA ASP A 84 7.04 -11.81 -3.84
C ASP A 84 6.60 -11.05 -2.57
N LEU A 85 6.71 -9.72 -2.57
CA LEU A 85 6.29 -8.89 -1.45
C LEU A 85 4.79 -9.02 -1.13
N ILE A 86 3.93 -9.12 -2.16
CA ILE A 86 2.50 -9.38 -1.98
C ILE A 86 2.29 -10.75 -1.33
N GLU A 87 2.98 -11.78 -1.80
CA GLU A 87 2.88 -13.13 -1.23
C GLU A 87 3.27 -13.12 0.25
N LYS A 88 4.42 -12.51 0.60
CA LYS A 88 4.90 -12.47 1.99
C LYS A 88 4.04 -11.58 2.87
N GLN A 89 3.52 -10.47 2.35
CA GLN A 89 2.57 -9.64 3.10
C GLN A 89 1.27 -10.40 3.40
N ASN A 90 0.74 -11.16 2.43
CA ASN A 90 -0.46 -11.98 2.63
C ASN A 90 -0.22 -13.06 3.68
N ALA A 91 0.94 -13.73 3.63
CA ALA A 91 1.33 -14.72 4.63
C ALA A 91 1.45 -14.09 6.02
N LEU A 92 2.07 -12.92 6.13
CA LEU A 92 2.17 -12.15 7.37
C LEU A 92 0.79 -11.79 7.93
N GLU A 93 -0.12 -11.29 7.09
CA GLU A 93 -1.49 -10.93 7.49
C GLU A 93 -2.30 -12.13 8.00
N ALA A 94 -2.09 -13.31 7.41
CA ALA A 94 -2.75 -14.55 7.82
C ALA A 94 -2.10 -15.22 9.06
N SER A 95 -0.87 -14.85 9.38
CA SER A 95 -0.13 -15.43 10.50
C SER A 95 -0.67 -14.98 11.87
N LYS A 96 -0.25 -15.68 12.93
CA LYS A 96 -0.57 -15.28 14.29
C LYS A 96 0.34 -14.11 14.70
N TYR A 97 -0.29 -12.99 15.04
CA TYR A 97 0.41 -11.82 15.54
C TYR A 97 0.95 -12.07 16.95
N PRO A 98 2.16 -11.56 17.29
CA PRO A 98 2.57 -11.42 18.69
C PRO A 98 1.52 -10.63 19.46
N GLU A 99 1.17 -11.06 20.67
CA GLU A 99 0.06 -10.47 21.46
C GLU A 99 0.19 -8.96 21.63
N VAL A 100 1.42 -8.48 21.85
CA VAL A 100 1.74 -7.04 21.97
C VAL A 100 1.36 -6.27 20.70
N PHE A 101 1.48 -6.88 19.53
CA PHE A 101 1.20 -6.27 18.22
C PHE A 101 -0.13 -6.70 17.60
N ASP A 102 -0.87 -7.60 18.25
CA ASP A 102 -2.22 -7.99 17.84
C ASP A 102 -3.24 -6.89 18.20
N LYS A 103 -3.05 -5.71 17.61
CA LYS A 103 -3.82 -4.51 17.87
C LYS A 103 -4.40 -3.94 16.58
N PRO A 104 -5.64 -3.38 16.60
CA PRO A 104 -6.26 -2.79 15.42
C PRO A 104 -5.39 -1.75 14.72
N GLN A 105 -4.66 -0.90 15.46
CA GLN A 105 -3.78 0.11 14.86
C GLN A 105 -2.63 -0.49 14.03
N VAL A 106 -2.06 -1.63 14.45
CA VAL A 106 -0.97 -2.31 13.73
C VAL A 106 -1.52 -2.91 12.44
N LYS A 107 -2.61 -3.67 12.54
CA LYS A 107 -3.28 -4.30 11.39
C LYS A 107 -3.77 -3.27 10.38
N SER A 108 -4.30 -2.14 10.85
CA SER A 108 -4.74 -1.04 9.99
C SER A 108 -3.58 -0.48 9.15
N ARG A 109 -2.40 -0.25 9.76
CA ARG A 109 -1.22 0.22 9.03
C ARG A 109 -0.69 -0.82 8.04
N GLN A 110 -0.70 -2.11 8.40
CA GLN A 110 -0.36 -3.18 7.47
C GLN A 110 -1.27 -3.17 6.24
N LYS A 111 -2.59 -2.97 6.42
CA LYS A 111 -3.57 -2.89 5.34
C LYS A 111 -3.33 -1.68 4.42
N VAL A 112 -3.00 -0.53 5.00
CA VAL A 112 -2.63 0.67 4.22
C VAL A 112 -1.40 0.39 3.37
N PHE A 113 -0.36 -0.21 3.96
CA PHE A 113 0.83 -0.61 3.23
C PHE A 113 0.51 -1.59 2.08
N LYS A 114 -0.30 -2.63 2.33
CA LYS A 114 -0.79 -3.57 1.29
C LYS A 114 -1.47 -2.84 0.13
N THR A 115 -2.31 -1.85 0.40
CA THR A 115 -2.96 -1.04 -0.64
C THR A 115 -1.93 -0.38 -1.55
N TYR A 116 -0.85 0.17 -1.00
CA TYR A 116 0.19 0.80 -1.81
C TYR A 116 1.05 -0.21 -2.58
N ILE A 117 1.30 -1.41 -2.05
CA ILE A 117 1.93 -2.49 -2.84
C ILE A 117 1.07 -2.81 -4.08
N LEU A 118 -0.26 -2.91 -3.90
CA LEU A 118 -1.19 -3.15 -5.00
C LEU A 118 -1.26 -1.97 -5.98
N LYS A 119 -1.08 -0.73 -5.50
CA LYS A 119 -0.96 0.45 -6.38
C LYS A 119 0.27 0.34 -7.28
N VAL A 120 1.43 0.00 -6.71
CA VAL A 120 2.67 -0.23 -7.49
C VAL A 120 2.47 -1.32 -8.54
N LYS A 121 1.88 -2.46 -8.16
CA LYS A 121 1.53 -3.54 -9.09
C LYS A 121 0.62 -3.05 -10.22
N GLY A 122 -0.38 -2.23 -9.89
CA GLY A 122 -1.26 -1.58 -10.87
C GLY A 122 -0.49 -0.71 -11.86
N ASP A 123 0.38 0.17 -11.36
CA ASP A 123 1.19 1.04 -12.21
C ASP A 123 2.08 0.24 -13.17
N ILE A 124 2.75 -0.80 -12.65
CA ILE A 124 3.53 -1.72 -13.47
C ILE A 124 2.64 -2.35 -14.55
N TYR A 125 1.50 -2.94 -14.18
CA TYR A 125 0.59 -3.61 -15.11
C TYR A 125 0.10 -2.68 -16.23
N TYR A 126 -0.29 -1.46 -15.89
CA TYR A 126 -0.77 -0.45 -16.83
C TYR A 126 0.34 0.35 -17.51
N ARG A 127 1.61 0.01 -17.27
CA ARG A 127 2.80 0.70 -17.81
C ARG A 127 2.85 2.19 -17.46
N ILE A 128 2.34 2.54 -16.29
CA ILE A 128 2.49 3.84 -15.66
C ILE A 128 3.83 3.85 -14.92
N ASP A 129 4.48 5.01 -14.82
CA ASP A 129 5.71 5.20 -14.04
C ASP A 129 5.40 4.97 -12.54
N PRO A 130 5.96 3.93 -11.89
CA PRO A 130 5.66 3.54 -10.53
C PRO A 130 6.49 4.32 -9.51
N GLN A 131 7.37 5.26 -9.92
CA GLN A 131 8.26 5.96 -9.00
C GLN A 131 7.53 6.59 -7.83
N GLU A 132 6.42 7.30 -8.10
CA GLU A 132 5.62 7.93 -7.05
C GLU A 132 4.96 6.90 -6.14
N SER A 133 4.36 5.85 -6.71
CA SER A 133 3.66 4.83 -5.91
C SER A 133 4.63 3.98 -5.09
N VAL A 134 5.86 3.75 -5.56
CA VAL A 134 6.92 3.11 -4.76
C VAL A 134 7.30 3.98 -3.58
N VAL A 135 7.48 5.29 -3.78
CA VAL A 135 7.78 6.22 -2.67
C VAL A 135 6.64 6.22 -1.63
N GLU A 136 5.39 6.23 -2.07
CA GLU A 136 4.23 6.12 -1.17
C GLU A 136 4.17 4.79 -0.43
N MET A 137 4.47 3.68 -1.11
CA MET A 137 4.55 2.34 -0.52
C MET A 137 5.61 2.28 0.58
N ILE A 138 6.81 2.81 0.34
CA ILE A 138 7.89 2.86 1.33
C ILE A 138 7.49 3.73 2.52
N LYS A 139 6.82 4.87 2.30
CA LYS A 139 6.29 5.70 3.39
C LYS A 139 5.24 4.96 4.22
N ALA A 140 4.34 4.22 3.57
CA ALA A 140 3.33 3.41 4.25
C ALA A 140 3.97 2.28 5.07
N TYR A 141 5.02 1.65 4.54
CA TYR A 141 5.82 0.65 5.25
C TYR A 141 6.51 1.23 6.48
N ASN A 142 7.13 2.40 6.35
CA ASN A 142 7.74 3.10 7.47
C ASN A 142 6.71 3.48 8.54
N ALA A 143 5.50 3.88 8.15
CA ALA A 143 4.40 4.13 9.08
C ALA A 143 3.94 2.85 9.80
N PHE A 144 3.93 1.71 9.10
CA PHE A 144 3.66 0.41 9.71
C PHE A 144 4.74 0.04 10.73
N ARG A 145 6.02 0.20 10.39
CA ARG A 145 7.13 -0.10 11.30
C ARG A 145 7.18 0.82 12.51
N ASN A 146 6.91 2.11 12.29
CA ASN A 146 6.80 3.08 13.39
C ASN A 146 5.66 2.73 14.36
N GLN A 147 4.59 2.08 13.90
CA GLN A 147 3.51 1.67 14.78
C GLN A 147 3.97 0.66 15.84
N PHE A 148 4.95 -0.19 15.55
CA PHE A 148 5.57 -1.06 16.56
C PHE A 148 6.31 -0.25 17.63
N ASN A 149 7.08 0.76 17.22
CA ASN A 149 7.80 1.65 18.13
C ASN A 149 6.83 2.38 19.07
N VAL A 150 5.71 2.86 18.53
CA VAL A 150 4.65 3.51 19.32
C VAL A 150 4.04 2.53 20.31
N VAL A 151 3.74 1.30 19.89
CA VAL A 151 3.09 0.31 20.77
C VAL A 151 3.97 -0.07 21.96
N VAL A 152 5.27 -0.30 21.77
CA VAL A 152 6.17 -0.71 22.87
C VAL A 152 6.57 0.43 23.80
N ASN A 153 6.37 1.68 23.38
CA ASN A 153 6.69 2.87 24.17
C ASN A 153 5.44 3.60 24.70
N ASN A 154 4.23 3.13 24.39
CA ASN A 154 3.02 3.71 24.92
C ASN A 154 2.87 3.33 26.40
N THR A 155 2.83 4.34 27.27
CA THR A 155 2.67 4.19 28.72
C THR A 155 1.24 4.44 29.19
N LEU A 156 0.31 4.75 28.27
CA LEU A 156 -1.09 4.98 28.61
C LEU A 156 -1.80 3.64 28.81
N ASP A 157 -2.23 3.42 30.04
CA ASP A 157 -3.17 2.37 30.40
C ASP A 157 -4.58 2.85 30.06
N THR A 158 -5.19 2.23 29.05
CA THR A 158 -6.53 2.58 28.58
C THR A 158 -7.63 2.09 29.51
N ASP A 159 -7.34 1.13 30.39
CA ASP A 159 -8.32 0.61 31.35
C ASP A 159 -8.61 1.65 32.44
N LEU A 160 -7.61 2.47 32.80
CA LEU A 160 -7.77 3.62 33.70
C LEU A 160 -8.62 4.76 33.13
N ILE A 161 -8.84 4.81 31.81
CA ILE A 161 -9.59 5.91 31.15
C ILE A 161 -11.10 5.60 31.09
N LEU A 162 -11.48 4.32 31.22
CA LEU A 162 -12.87 3.87 31.06
C LEU A 162 -13.63 3.74 32.40
N GLU A 163 -13.03 4.15 33.52
CA GLU A 163 -13.64 4.14 34.87
C GLU A 163 -14.42 5.42 35.23
N GLU A 164 -14.83 6.25 34.24
CA GLU A 164 -15.72 7.41 34.44
C GLU A 164 -17.16 7.20 33.96
#